data_AF-A0A7X7L0Q3-F1
#
_entry.id   AF-A0A7X7L0Q3-F1
#
_cell.length_a   1.000
_cell.length_b   1.000
_cell.length_c   1.000
_cell.angle_alpha   90.00
_cell.angle_beta   90.00
_cell.angle_gamma   90.00
#
_symmetry.space_group_name_H-M   'P 1'
#
loop_
_entity.id
_entity.type
_entity.pdbx_description
1 polymer ?
#
loop_
_entity_poly.entity_id
_entity_poly.type
_entity_poly.pdbx_seq_one_letter_code
_entity_poly.pdbx_strand_id
1 'polypeptide(L)'
;MDLKNFKAGTYKKTADYKTLSPTKINRQWICTDPYIHVLLEEANRRLGELNAFSRIVPNADLFIRMHIVKEATQSSRIEGIKTRIVEALMDKESQAPEKQDDWQEVQNYIAALETAISMLKKLPLCSRIIKTAHEI
;
A
#
# COMPACT_ATOMS: atom_id res chain seq x y z
N MET A 1 18.06 -9.89 -14.96
CA MET A 1 16.95 -10.23 -15.88
C MET A 1 16.33 -8.92 -16.32
N ASP A 2 16.33 -8.64 -17.62
CA ASP A 2 15.59 -7.49 -18.13
C ASP A 2 14.09 -7.72 -17.94
N LEU A 3 13.41 -6.76 -17.30
CA LEU A 3 11.98 -6.79 -17.06
C LEU A 3 11.19 -6.97 -18.36
N LYS A 4 11.63 -6.38 -19.48
CA LYS A 4 10.98 -6.51 -20.79
C LYS A 4 10.94 -7.94 -21.29
N ASN A 5 11.92 -8.75 -20.88
CA ASN A 5 12.05 -10.14 -21.30
C ASN A 5 11.41 -11.11 -20.31
N PHE A 6 10.79 -10.62 -19.24
CA PHE A 6 10.24 -11.47 -18.19
C PHE A 6 9.02 -12.26 -18.70
N LYS A 7 9.02 -13.55 -18.38
CA LYS A 7 7.88 -14.44 -18.56
C LYS A 7 7.50 -15.03 -17.21
N ALA A 8 6.24 -14.85 -16.81
CA ALA A 8 5.72 -15.27 -15.51
C ALA A 8 5.88 -16.77 -15.23
N GLY A 9 5.84 -17.59 -16.27
CA GLY A 9 6.04 -19.02 -16.18
C GLY A 9 5.87 -19.70 -17.53
N THR A 10 5.91 -21.03 -17.50
CA THR A 10 5.64 -21.88 -18.67
C THR A 10 4.53 -22.85 -18.33
N TYR A 11 3.56 -23.03 -19.24
CA TYR A 11 2.56 -24.07 -19.11
C TYR A 11 3.18 -25.43 -19.39
N LYS A 12 2.95 -26.40 -18.50
CA LYS A 12 3.35 -27.79 -18.63
C LYS A 12 2.10 -28.68 -18.63
N LYS A 13 2.04 -29.66 -19.52
CA LYS A 13 0.97 -30.65 -19.51
C LYS A 13 1.31 -31.72 -18.47
N THR A 14 0.42 -31.95 -17.52
CA THR A 14 0.54 -33.00 -16.50
C THR A 14 -0.74 -33.83 -16.54
N ALA A 15 -0.63 -35.09 -16.98
CA ALA A 15 -1.77 -35.97 -17.21
C ALA A 15 -2.91 -35.27 -17.99
N ASP A 16 -4.04 -35.01 -17.33
CA ASP A 16 -5.27 -34.49 -17.93
C ASP A 16 -5.41 -32.97 -17.88
N TYR A 17 -4.48 -32.25 -17.24
CA TYR A 17 -4.55 -30.79 -17.09
C TYR A 17 -3.24 -30.07 -17.43
N LYS A 18 -3.34 -28.75 -17.65
CA LYS A 18 -2.19 -27.86 -17.84
C LYS A 18 -1.90 -27.13 -16.54
N THR A 19 -0.65 -27.13 -16.11
CA THR A 19 -0.18 -26.40 -14.94
C THR A 19 0.73 -25.25 -15.37
N LEU A 20 0.59 -24.08 -14.75
CA LEU A 20 1.57 -23.00 -14.90
C LEU A 20 2.73 -23.25 -13.94
N SER A 21 3.92 -23.52 -14.47
CA SER A 21 5.14 -23.60 -13.69
C SER A 21 5.78 -22.21 -13.63
N PRO A 22 5.75 -21.52 -12.46
CA PRO A 22 6.22 -20.14 -12.36
C PRO A 22 7.74 -20.04 -12.51
N THR A 23 8.19 -18.95 -13.12
CA THR A 23 9.61 -18.63 -13.22
C THR A 23 10.14 -18.16 -11.86
N LYS A 24 11.31 -18.66 -11.41
CA LYS A 24 11.93 -18.18 -10.16
C LYS A 24 12.19 -16.68 -10.22
N ILE A 25 11.72 -15.90 -9.24
CA ILE A 25 11.82 -14.43 -9.25
C ILE A 25 12.98 -13.86 -8.42
N ASN A 26 13.61 -14.67 -7.57
CA ASN A 26 14.73 -14.22 -6.72
C ASN A 26 16.02 -14.09 -7.53
N ARG A 27 16.17 -12.98 -8.25
CA ARG A 27 17.31 -12.62 -9.11
C ARG A 27 17.37 -11.11 -9.25
N GLN A 28 18.49 -10.58 -9.72
CA GLN A 28 18.59 -9.15 -10.03
C GLN A 28 17.70 -8.79 -11.23
N TRP A 29 16.96 -7.71 -11.09
CA TRP A 29 16.09 -7.13 -12.13
C TRP A 29 16.75 -5.90 -12.73
N ILE A 30 16.64 -5.76 -14.04
CA ILE A 30 17.12 -4.61 -14.80
C ILE A 30 15.92 -4.08 -15.56
N CYS A 31 15.66 -2.78 -15.47
CA CYS A 31 14.76 -2.10 -16.38
C CYS A 31 15.64 -1.39 -17.41
N THR A 32 15.47 -1.69 -18.69
CA THR A 32 16.26 -1.06 -19.77
C THR A 32 15.46 -0.02 -20.54
N ASP A 33 14.22 0.26 -20.13
CA ASP A 33 13.36 1.21 -20.81
C ASP A 33 13.79 2.66 -20.50
N PRO A 34 14.29 3.44 -21.49
CA PRO A 34 14.72 4.80 -21.23
C PRO A 34 13.59 5.71 -20.77
N TYR A 35 12.35 5.46 -21.21
CA TYR A 35 11.21 6.26 -20.80
C TYR A 35 10.86 6.02 -19.33
N ILE A 36 10.91 4.77 -18.86
CA ILE A 36 10.72 4.45 -17.44
C ILE A 36 11.81 5.11 -16.59
N HIS A 37 13.06 5.18 -17.06
CA HIS A 37 14.11 5.89 -16.34
C HIS A 37 13.81 7.38 -16.19
N VAL A 38 13.35 8.05 -17.24
CA VAL A 38 12.97 9.47 -17.16
C VAL A 38 11.86 9.69 -16.11
N LEU A 39 10.83 8.83 -16.11
CA LEU A 39 9.75 8.90 -15.13
C LEU A 39 10.24 8.62 -13.70
N LEU A 40 11.17 7.68 -13.54
CA LEU A 40 11.78 7.37 -12.24
C LEU A 40 12.60 8.56 -11.70
N GLU A 41 13.39 9.22 -12.55
CA GLU A 41 14.13 10.42 -12.16
C GLU A 41 13.21 11.56 -11.74
N GLU A 42 12.10 11.76 -12.47
CA GLU A 42 11.10 12.75 -12.07
C GLU A 42 10.44 12.40 -10.72
N ALA A 43 10.05 11.13 -10.52
CA ALA A 43 9.48 10.67 -9.26
C ALA A 43 10.47 10.86 -8.09
N ASN A 44 11.74 10.51 -8.29
CA ASN A 44 12.80 10.69 -7.29
C ASN A 44 12.98 12.18 -6.94
N ARG A 45 12.97 13.08 -7.94
CA ARG A 45 13.04 14.53 -7.69
C ARG A 45 11.87 15.01 -6.84
N ARG A 46 10.63 14.61 -7.16
CA ARG A 46 9.43 14.99 -6.40
C ARG A 46 9.44 14.46 -4.97
N LEU A 47 9.90 13.22 -4.77
CA LEU A 47 10.09 12.66 -3.43
C LEU A 47 11.17 13.40 -2.65
N GLY A 48 12.25 13.82 -3.31
CA GLY A 48 13.29 14.67 -2.73
C GLY A 48 12.75 16.04 -2.28
N GLU A 49 11.96 16.70 -3.13
CA GLU A 49 11.26 17.95 -2.81
C GLU A 49 10.37 17.78 -1.56
N LEU A 50 9.56 16.72 -1.51
CA LEU A 50 8.70 16.41 -0.36
C LEU A 50 9.52 16.19 0.93
N ASN A 51 10.63 15.45 0.84
CA ASN A 51 11.52 15.20 1.96
C ASN A 51 12.26 16.47 2.43
N ALA A 52 12.49 17.44 1.56
CA ALA A 52 13.01 18.74 1.97
C ALA A 52 11.96 19.53 2.75
N PHE A 53 10.70 19.52 2.30
CA PHE A 53 9.60 20.19 3.00
C PHE A 53 9.29 19.57 4.36
N SER A 54 9.47 18.27 4.56
CA SER A 54 9.22 17.63 5.87
C SER A 54 10.10 18.22 7.00
N ARG A 55 11.27 18.78 6.67
CA ARG A 55 12.21 19.38 7.64
C ARG A 55 11.76 20.74 8.18
N ILE A 56 10.88 21.43 7.46
CA ILE A 56 10.37 22.76 7.86
C ILE A 56 8.99 22.69 8.51
N VAL A 57 8.34 21.52 8.49
CA VAL A 57 7.01 21.33 9.07
C VAL A 57 7.14 21.12 10.60
N PRO A 58 6.45 21.93 11.43
CA PRO A 58 6.59 21.88 12.89
C PRO A 58 6.18 20.54 13.52
N ASN A 59 5.23 19.83 12.93
CA ASN A 59 4.75 18.53 13.41
C ASN A 59 4.40 17.62 12.23
N ALA A 60 5.40 16.92 11.69
CA ALA A 60 5.22 16.02 10.55
C ALA A 60 4.26 14.87 10.85
N ASP A 61 4.23 14.37 12.09
CA ASP A 61 3.38 13.23 12.49
C ASP A 61 1.89 13.54 12.33
N LEU A 62 1.46 14.76 12.68
CA LEU A 62 0.07 15.20 12.46
C LEU A 62 -0.30 15.20 10.97
N PHE A 63 0.60 15.70 10.11
CA PHE A 63 0.37 15.68 8.67
C PHE A 63 0.33 14.25 8.13
N ILE A 64 1.23 13.37 8.58
CA ILE A 64 1.27 11.97 8.17
C ILE A 64 -0.05 11.29 8.53
N ARG A 65 -0.54 11.48 9.77
CA ARG A 65 -1.82 10.92 10.22
C ARG A 65 -2.98 11.38 9.34
N MET A 66 -3.04 12.67 9.01
CA MET A 66 -4.07 13.20 8.11
C MET A 66 -3.99 12.63 6.69
N HIS A 67 -2.78 12.36 6.19
CA HIS A 67 -2.60 11.72 4.89
C HIS A 67 -3.01 10.26 4.91
N ILE A 68 -2.75 9.53 6.01
CA ILE A 68 -3.22 8.16 6.21
C ILE A 68 -4.75 8.10 6.19
N VAL A 69 -5.44 8.98 6.94
CA VAL A 69 -6.91 9.02 6.94
C VAL A 69 -7.46 9.34 5.56
N LYS A 70 -6.84 10.30 4.86
CA LYS A 70 -7.22 10.65 3.48
C LYS A 70 -7.03 9.48 2.52
N GLU A 71 -5.93 8.74 2.65
CA GLU A 71 -5.62 7.60 1.81
C GLU A 71 -6.58 6.43 2.10
N ALA A 72 -6.79 6.09 3.38
CA ALA A 72 -7.73 5.06 3.81
C ALA A 72 -9.14 5.31 3.27
N THR A 73 -9.68 6.52 3.48
CA THR A 73 -11.01 6.89 2.96
C THR A 73 -11.08 6.85 1.43
N GLN A 74 -10.03 7.27 0.73
CA GLN A 74 -9.99 7.25 -0.73
C GLN A 74 -9.89 5.82 -1.28
N SER A 75 -9.09 4.96 -0.65
CA SER A 75 -8.92 3.56 -1.02
C SER A 75 -10.20 2.78 -0.78
N SER A 76 -10.76 2.84 0.44
CA SER A 76 -12.03 2.18 0.77
C SER A 76 -13.19 2.65 -0.13
N ARG A 77 -13.18 3.91 -0.59
CA ARG A 77 -14.18 4.41 -1.54
C ARG A 77 -14.15 3.69 -2.89
N ILE A 78 -13.00 3.19 -3.34
CA ILE A 78 -12.89 2.39 -4.57
C ILE A 78 -13.63 1.06 -4.41
N GLU A 79 -13.68 0.54 -3.18
CA GLU A 79 -14.33 -0.71 -2.81
C GLU A 79 -15.84 -0.53 -2.48
N GLY A 80 -16.32 0.71 -2.48
CA GLY A 80 -17.74 1.05 -2.31
C GLY A 80 -18.10 1.65 -0.94
N ILE A 81 -17.11 1.82 -0.06
CA ILE A 81 -17.30 2.36 1.30
C ILE A 81 -17.55 3.86 1.27
N LYS A 82 -18.56 4.33 2.00
CA LYS A 82 -19.04 5.72 1.96
C LYS A 82 -18.71 6.49 3.23
N THR A 83 -17.43 6.51 3.59
CA THR A 83 -16.91 7.28 4.73
C THR A 83 -16.14 8.50 4.24
N ARG A 84 -16.50 9.70 4.72
CA ARG A 84 -15.75 10.94 4.46
C ARG A 84 -14.59 11.09 5.43
N ILE A 85 -13.58 11.88 5.05
CA ILE A 85 -12.43 12.19 5.93
C ILE A 85 -12.87 12.73 7.29
N VAL A 86 -13.84 13.65 7.32
CA VAL A 86 -14.34 14.23 8.57
C VAL A 86 -14.99 13.16 9.44
N GLU A 87 -15.79 12.27 8.84
CA GLU A 87 -16.45 11.16 9.56
C GLU A 87 -15.40 10.19 10.13
N ALA A 88 -14.34 9.89 9.37
CA ALA A 88 -13.24 9.03 9.83
C ALA A 88 -12.41 9.62 10.98
N LEU A 89 -12.49 10.93 11.24
CA LEU A 89 -11.83 11.57 12.39
C LEU A 89 -12.73 11.69 13.62
N MET A 90 -14.02 11.41 13.48
CA MET A 90 -14.98 11.46 14.58
C MET A 90 -15.08 10.10 15.28
N ASP A 91 -15.52 10.12 16.53
CA ASP A 91 -15.76 8.93 17.32
C ASP A 91 -16.91 8.09 16.74
N LYS A 92 -16.90 6.78 17.00
CA LYS A 92 -17.90 5.83 16.50
C LYS A 92 -19.31 6.22 16.92
N GLU A 93 -19.46 6.73 18.14
CA GLU A 93 -20.73 7.16 18.74
C GLU A 93 -21.34 8.37 18.02
N SER A 94 -20.52 9.13 17.28
CA SER A 94 -20.97 10.26 16.47
C SER A 94 -21.43 9.83 15.07
N GLN A 95 -21.28 8.55 14.71
CA GLN A 95 -21.74 8.02 13.44
C GLN A 95 -23.17 7.52 13.55
N ALA A 96 -23.96 7.81 12.51
CA ALA A 96 -25.27 7.20 12.35
C ALA A 96 -25.13 5.66 12.33
N PRO A 97 -26.03 4.90 12.96
CA PRO A 97 -25.91 3.43 13.08
C PRO A 97 -25.63 2.74 11.74
N GLU A 98 -26.26 3.20 10.66
CA GLU A 98 -26.11 2.65 9.31
C GLU A 98 -24.74 2.90 8.65
N LYS A 99 -23.92 3.79 9.23
CA LYS A 99 -22.56 4.11 8.75
C LYS A 99 -21.46 3.53 9.62
N GLN A 100 -21.80 2.88 10.73
CA GLN A 100 -20.79 2.40 11.68
C GLN A 100 -19.91 1.30 11.09
N ASP A 101 -20.45 0.46 10.20
CA ASP A 101 -19.69 -0.59 9.51
C ASP A 101 -18.68 0.02 8.53
N ASP A 102 -19.13 0.91 7.65
CA ASP A 102 -18.28 1.67 6.72
C ASP A 102 -17.20 2.49 7.44
N TRP A 103 -17.53 3.06 8.59
CA TRP A 103 -16.57 3.77 9.43
C TRP A 103 -15.55 2.82 10.03
N GLN A 104 -16.00 1.65 10.54
CA GLN A 104 -15.14 0.64 11.15
C GLN A 104 -14.13 0.11 10.15
N GLU A 105 -14.51 -0.08 8.89
CA GLU A 105 -13.62 -0.55 7.84
C GLU A 105 -12.47 0.43 7.58
N VAL A 106 -12.76 1.74 7.55
CA VAL A 106 -11.72 2.77 7.44
C VAL A 106 -10.81 2.77 8.67
N GLN A 107 -11.35 2.59 9.88
CA GLN A 107 -10.50 2.49 11.09
C GLN A 107 -9.62 1.25 11.08
N ASN A 108 -10.14 0.10 10.62
CA ASN A 108 -9.37 -1.13 10.50
C ASN A 108 -8.22 -0.95 9.51
N TYR A 109 -8.45 -0.29 8.37
CA TYR A 109 -7.40 0.06 7.42
C TYR A 109 -6.28 0.89 8.08
N ILE A 110 -6.65 1.95 8.81
CA ILE A 110 -5.70 2.82 9.50
C ILE A 110 -4.90 2.02 10.53
N ALA A 111 -5.59 1.22 11.35
CA ALA A 111 -4.98 0.39 12.39
C ALA A 111 -4.05 -0.69 11.79
N ALA A 112 -4.42 -1.31 10.69
CA ALA A 112 -3.62 -2.28 9.95
C ALA A 112 -2.32 -1.64 9.44
N LEU A 113 -2.41 -0.46 8.83
CA LEU A 113 -1.26 0.27 8.31
C LEU A 113 -0.30 0.71 9.43
N GLU A 114 -0.82 1.32 10.50
CA GLU A 114 -0.01 1.76 11.64
C GLU A 114 0.70 0.58 12.33
N THR A 115 -0.01 -0.54 12.50
CA THR A 115 0.55 -1.79 13.03
C THR A 115 1.69 -2.30 12.15
N ALA A 116 1.49 -2.36 10.83
CA ALA A 116 2.51 -2.81 9.89
C ALA A 116 3.76 -1.91 9.91
N ILE A 117 3.58 -0.58 9.91
CA ILE A 117 4.67 0.40 10.00
C ILE A 117 5.45 0.24 11.31
N SER A 118 4.76 0.02 12.43
CA SER A 118 5.39 -0.21 13.73
C SER A 118 6.24 -1.49 13.72
N MET A 119 5.74 -2.57 13.11
CA MET A 119 6.48 -3.83 12.97
C MET A 119 7.72 -3.70 12.07
N LEU A 120 7.66 -2.88 11.02
CA LEU A 120 8.80 -2.63 10.11
C LEU A 120 10.00 -2.01 10.83
N LYS A 121 9.82 -1.37 12.00
CA LYS A 121 10.94 -0.88 12.83
C LYS A 121 11.80 -2.01 13.42
N LYS A 122 11.27 -3.24 13.48
CA LYS A 122 11.91 -4.41 14.10
C LYS A 122 12.14 -5.57 13.14
N LEU A 123 11.38 -5.62 12.05
CA LEU A 123 11.38 -6.74 11.11
C LEU A 123 11.47 -6.23 9.67
N PRO A 124 12.21 -6.91 8.78
CA PRO A 124 12.11 -6.62 7.36
C PRO A 124 10.69 -6.97 6.85
N LEU A 125 10.31 -6.39 5.70
CA LEU A 125 9.06 -6.74 5.04
C LEU A 125 8.99 -8.26 4.82
N CYS A 126 8.01 -8.89 5.44
CA CYS A 126 7.84 -10.33 5.42
C CYS A 126 6.36 -10.70 5.52
N SER A 127 6.02 -11.95 5.19
CA SER A 127 4.65 -12.45 5.24
C SER A 127 4.00 -12.33 6.62
N ARG A 128 4.79 -12.31 7.70
CA ARG A 128 4.27 -12.08 9.05
C ARG A 128 3.64 -10.70 9.18
N ILE A 129 4.31 -9.65 8.70
CA ILE A 129 3.76 -8.28 8.74
C ILE A 129 2.48 -8.20 7.91
N ILE A 130 2.48 -8.77 6.70
CA ILE A 130 1.32 -8.75 5.80
C ILE A 130 0.13 -9.48 6.41
N LYS A 131 0.36 -10.66 7.00
CA LYS A 131 -0.70 -11.44 7.65
C LYS A 131 -1.27 -10.73 8.88
N THR A 132 -0.41 -10.11 9.70
CA THR A 132 -0.87 -9.34 10.86
C THR A 132 -1.70 -8.13 10.44
N ALA A 133 -1.30 -7.41 9.39
CA ALA A 133 -2.10 -6.30 8.88
C ALA A 133 -3.45 -6.76 8.33
N HIS A 134 -3.51 -7.93 7.69
CA HIS A 134 -4.74 -8.48 7.12
C HIS A 134 -5.72 -9.08 8.14
N GLU A 135 -5.24 -9.41 9.35
CA GLU A 135 -6.07 -9.96 10.43
C GLU A 135 -6.93 -8.88 11.12
N ILE A 136 -6.54 -7.61 10.99
CA ILE A 136 -7.21 -6.43 11.52
C ILE A 136 -8.35 -6.02 10.59
#